data_AF-A0A416UQI4-F1
#
_entry.id   AF-A0A416UQI4-F1
#
_cell.length_a   1.000
_cell.length_b   1.000
_cell.length_c   1.000
_cell.angle_alpha   90.00
_cell.angle_beta   90.00
_cell.angle_gamma   90.00
#
_symmetry.space_group_name_H-M   'P 1'
#
loop_
_entity.id
_entity.type
_entity.pdbx_description
1 polymer ?
#
loop_
_entity_poly.entity_id
_entity_poly.type
_entity_poly.pdbx_seq_one_letter_code
_entity_poly.pdbx_strand_id
1 'polypeptide(L)' 'MVRIKQDKKLLTAAQKKEILQLEKELDILYDQLAFDPGNEKLNREVRTLELKIVRITGEKTIDY' A
#
# COMPACT_ATOMS: atom_id res chain seq x y z
N MET A 1 15.47 -1.18 -26.55
CA MET A 1 15.69 -0.81 -25.14
C MET A 1 14.57 0.13 -24.70
N VAL A 2 13.54 -0.39 -24.05
CA VAL A 2 12.39 0.44 -23.63
C VAL A 2 12.81 1.25 -22.41
N ARG A 3 13.06 2.56 -22.60
CA ARG A 3 13.24 3.49 -21.49
C ARG A 3 11.89 3.66 -20.82
N ILE A 4 11.61 2.84 -19.81
CA ILE A 4 10.52 3.08 -18.89
C ILE A 4 10.91 4.35 -18.13
N LYS A 5 10.46 5.51 -18.60
CA LYS A 5 10.48 6.73 -17.81
C LYS A 5 9.64 6.42 -16.57
N GLN A 6 10.31 6.13 -15.46
CA GLN A 6 9.73 6.23 -14.13
C GLN A 6 9.45 7.72 -13.92
N ASP A 7 8.35 8.20 -14.48
CA ASP A 7 7.70 9.41 -14.01
C ASP A 7 7.33 9.13 -12.56
N LYS A 8 8.23 9.46 -11.64
CA LYS A 8 7.89 9.61 -10.22
C LYS A 8 6.80 10.68 -10.20
N LYS A 9 5.54 10.26 -10.29
CA LYS A 9 4.41 11.16 -10.13
C LYS A 9 4.63 11.86 -8.80
N LEU A 10 4.88 13.16 -8.86
CA LEU A 10 5.00 13.98 -7.66
C LEU A 10 3.63 13.90 -6.97
N LEU A 11 3.58 13.12 -5.89
CA LEU A 11 2.39 12.94 -5.09
C LEU A 11 1.92 14.31 -4.61
N THR A 12 0.66 14.63 -4.90
CA THR A 12 0.00 15.84 -4.37
C THR A 12 -0.08 15.77 -2.84
N ALA A 13 -0.20 16.92 -2.17
CA ALA A 13 -0.34 16.97 -0.71
C ALA A 13 -1.55 16.15 -0.20
N ALA A 14 -2.64 16.12 -0.97
CA ALA A 14 -3.81 15.29 -0.68
C ALA A 14 -3.47 13.79 -0.75
N GLN A 15 -2.78 13.35 -1.80
CA GLN A 15 -2.36 11.94 -1.94
C GLN A 15 -1.36 11.52 -0.86
N LYS A 16 -0.45 12.40 -0.45
CA LYS A 16 0.47 12.11 0.66
C LYS A 16 -0.28 11.92 1.98
N LYS A 17 -1.30 12.75 2.23
CA LYS A 17 -2.15 12.63 3.41
C LYS A 17 -2.98 11.34 3.38
N GLU A 18 -3.49 10.97 2.21
CA GLU A 18 -4.22 9.73 2.00
C GLU A 18 -3.33 8.50 2.23
N ILE A 19 -2.10 8.49 1.69
CA ILE A 19 -1.12 7.42 1.95
C ILE A 19 -0.81 7.32 3.44
N LEU A 20 -0.51 8.43 4.12
CA LEU A 20 -0.25 8.43 5.56
C LEU A 20 -1.41 7.86 6.38
N GLN A 21 -2.65 8.07 5.92
CA GLN A 21 -3.82 7.51 6.58
C GLN A 21 -3.93 6.00 6.33
N LEU A 22 -3.70 5.56 5.09
CA LEU A 22 -3.67 4.14 4.72
C LEU A 22 -2.52 3.39 5.42
N GLU A 23 -1.36 4.02 5.60
CA GLU A 23 -0.21 3.46 6.34
C GLU A 23 -0.53 3.27 7.82
N LYS A 24 -1.24 4.23 8.45
CA LYS A 24 -1.71 4.06 9.83
C LYS A 24 -2.73 2.93 9.98
N GLU A 25 -3.64 2.79 9.03
CA GLU A 25 -4.60 1.68 9.01
C GLU A 25 -3.88 0.34 8.82
N LEU A 26 -2.86 0.29 7.96
CA LEU A 26 -2.02 -0.90 7.80
C LEU A 26 -1.27 -1.26 9.09
N ASP A 27 -0.70 -0.30 9.79
CA ASP A 27 0.02 -0.53 11.05
C ASP A 27 -0.89 -1.20 12.10
N ILE A 28 -2.13 -0.74 12.22
CA ILE A 28 -3.14 -1.34 13.11
C ILE A 28 -3.48 -2.77 12.67
N LEU A 29 -3.65 -3.00 11.36
CA LEU A 29 -3.93 -4.35 10.85
C LEU A 29 -2.74 -5.30 11.02
N TYR A 30 -1.51 -4.80 10.88
CA TYR A 30 -0.30 -5.57 11.14
C TYR A 30 -0.15 -5.92 12.62
N ASP A 31 -0.49 -5.00 13.53
CA ASP A 31 -0.54 -5.28 14.96
C ASP A 31 -1.57 -6.39 15.25
N GLN A 32 -2.77 -6.32 14.66
CA GLN A 32 -3.79 -7.37 14.78
C GLN A 32 -3.33 -8.72 14.19
N LEU A 33 -2.66 -8.71 13.03
CA LEU A 33 -2.08 -9.91 12.41
C LEU A 33 -0.91 -10.49 13.23
N ALA A 34 -0.20 -9.68 14.01
CA ALA A 34 0.84 -10.17 14.91
C ALA A 34 0.23 -11.05 16.02
N PHE A 35 -0.99 -10.74 16.46
CA PHE A 35 -1.74 -11.55 17.42
C PHE A 35 -2.47 -12.74 16.79
N ASP A 36 -2.98 -12.58 15.56
CA ASP A 36 -3.66 -13.66 14.82
C ASP A 36 -3.17 -13.73 13.35
N PRO A 37 -2.01 -14.37 13.10
CA PRO A 37 -1.43 -14.41 11.76
C PRO A 37 -2.22 -15.29 10.78
N GLY A 38 -3.08 -16.18 11.30
CA GLY A 38 -3.94 -17.06 10.52
C GLY A 38 -5.22 -16.39 10.02
N ASN A 39 -5.48 -15.14 10.39
CA ASN A 39 -6.69 -14.44 10.01
C ASN A 39 -6.67 -14.05 8.52
N GLU A 40 -7.26 -14.90 7.68
CA GLU A 40 -7.37 -14.66 6.24
C GLU A 40 -8.09 -13.35 5.90
N LYS A 41 -9.03 -12.91 6.75
CA LYS A 41 -9.75 -11.66 6.54
C LYS A 41 -8.83 -10.46 6.72
N LEU A 42 -8.05 -10.42 7.80
CA LEU A 42 -7.08 -9.34 8.04
C LEU A 42 -6.00 -9.32 6.94
N ASN A 43 -5.51 -10.48 6.51
CA ASN A 43 -4.56 -10.57 5.41
C ASN A 43 -5.10 -9.99 4.09
N ARG A 44 -6.37 -10.26 3.76
CA ARG A 44 -7.04 -9.66 2.59
C ARG A 44 -7.20 -8.15 2.72
N GLU A 45 -7.51 -7.66 3.91
CA GLU A 45 -7.64 -6.23 4.18
C GLU A 45 -6.29 -5.51 4.04
N VAL A 46 -5.21 -6.05 4.62
CA VAL A 46 -3.84 -5.57 4.43
C VAL A 46 -3.49 -5.50 2.94
N ARG A 47 -3.67 -6.59 2.20
CA ARG A 47 -3.37 -6.64 0.77
C ARG A 47 -4.15 -5.59 -0.03
N THR A 48 -5.39 -5.32 0.36
CA THR A 48 -6.23 -4.30 -0.27
C THR A 48 -5.69 -2.89 -0.03
N LEU A 49 -5.24 -2.59 1.20
CA LEU A 49 -4.65 -1.29 1.53
C LEU A 49 -3.30 -1.09 0.85
N GLU A 50 -2.44 -2.12 0.82
CA GLU A 50 -1.16 -2.08 0.10
C GLU A 50 -1.37 -1.77 -1.39
N LEU A 51 -2.31 -2.47 -2.04
CA LEU A 51 -2.65 -2.21 -3.45
C LEU A 51 -3.18 -0.79 -3.67
N LYS A 52 -3.94 -0.23 -2.72
CA LYS A 52 -4.39 1.17 -2.79
C LYS A 52 -3.20 2.13 -2.73
N ILE A 53 -2.26 1.94 -1.80
CA ILE A 53 -1.06 2.77 -1.68
C ILE A 53 -0.25 2.72 -2.97
N VAL A 54 0.04 1.52 -3.47
CA VAL A 54 0.73 1.26 -4.75
C VAL A 54 0.05 1.97 -5.92
N ARG A 55 -1.29 1.93 -5.99
CA ARG A 55 -2.06 2.64 -7.02
C ARG A 55 -1.92 4.16 -6.93
N ILE A 56 -1.81 4.71 -5.72
CA ILE A 56 -1.63 6.15 -5.49
C ILE A 56 -0.17 6.56 -5.78
N THR A 57 0.81 5.80 -5.30
CA THR A 57 2.25 6.05 -5.51
C THR A 57 2.66 5.80 -6.96
N GLY A 58 1.92 4.97 -7.69
CA GLY A 58 2.28 4.54 -9.03
C GLY A 58 3.50 3.63 -9.06
N GLU A 59 3.93 3.13 -7.89
CA GLU A 59 4.96 2.09 -7.83
C GLU A 59 4.37 0.83 -8.42
N LYS A 60 4.97 0.30 -9.49
CA LYS A 60 4.61 -1.03 -9.97
C LYS A 60 5.15 -2.02 -8.95
N THR A 61 4.31 -2.53 -8.06
CA THR A 61 4.66 -3.75 -7.33
C THR A 61 4.79 -4.87 -8.36
N ILE A 62 5.99 -5.46 -8.39
CA ILE A 62 6.26 -6.70 -9.11
C ILE A 62 5.51 -7.79 -8.34
N ASP A 63 4.46 -8.32 -8.95
CA ASP A 63 3.77 -9.53 -8.51
C ASP A 63 4.81 -10.64 -8.33
N TYR A 64 4.85 -11.26 -7.14
CA TYR A 64 5.70 -12.40 -6.79
C TYR A 64 4.83 -13.64 -6.63
#